data_AF-A0A954TPF1-F1
#
_entry.id   AF-A0A954TPF1-F1
#
_cell.length_a   1.000
_cell.length_b   1.000
_cell.length_c   1.000
_cell.angle_alpha   90.00
_cell.angle_beta   90.00
_cell.angle_gamma   90.00
#
_symmetry.space_group_name_H-M   'P 1'
#
loop_
_entity.id
_entity.type
_entity.pdbx_description
1 polymer ?
#
loop_
_entity_poly.entity_id
_entity_poly.type
_entity_poly.pdbx_seq_one_letter_code
_entity_poly.pdbx_strand_id
1 'polypeptide(L)' 'MTETVVQIVIATSAIGTYIFELWTGLAVAGWQGENAIIDRRSKPGPYWFVIAVQTMVLIIVPVLIALYR' A
#
# COMPACT_ATOMS: atom_id res chain seq x y z
N MET A 1 15.77 -17.06 11.32
CA MET A 1 15.08 -17.64 10.14
C MET A 1 13.62 -17.19 10.05
N THR A 2 12.83 -17.29 11.11
CA THR A 2 11.41 -16.88 11.13
C THR A 2 11.19 -15.39 10.84
N GLU A 3 12.01 -14.51 11.39
CA GLU A 3 11.87 -13.06 11.20
C GLU A 3 12.03 -12.62 9.74
N THR A 4 13.01 -13.16 9.03
CA THR A 4 13.24 -12.89 7.60
C THR A 4 12.08 -13.36 6.73
N VAL A 5 11.50 -14.54 7.04
CA VAL A 5 10.33 -15.06 6.30
C VAL A 5 9.12 -14.16 6.51
N VAL A 6 8.88 -13.70 7.75
CA VAL A 6 7.79 -12.77 8.05
C VAL A 6 7.94 -11.46 7.27
N GLN A 7 9.14 -10.90 7.21
CA GLN A 7 9.42 -9.68 6.44
C GLN A 7 9.15 -9.87 4.93
N ILE A 8 9.58 -11.00 4.36
CA ILE A 8 9.36 -11.30 2.93
C ILE A 8 7.85 -11.44 2.63
N VAL A 9 7.11 -12.13 3.48
CA VAL A 9 5.67 -12.31 3.32
C VAL A 9 4.93 -10.97 3.39
N ILE A 10 5.27 -10.11 4.35
CA ILE A 10 4.68 -8.78 4.49
C ILE A 10 5.01 -7.89 3.27
N ALA A 11 6.26 -7.90 2.81
CA ALA A 11 6.65 -7.13 1.64
C ALA A 11 5.91 -7.60 0.38
N THR A 12 5.82 -8.92 0.19
CA THR A 12 5.16 -9.51 -0.98
C THR A 12 3.66 -9.25 -0.96
N SER A 13 3.00 -9.38 0.21
CA SER A 13 1.58 -9.08 0.34
C SER A 13 1.29 -7.60 0.12
N ALA A 14 2.09 -6.70 0.68
CA ALA A 14 1.93 -5.26 0.49
C ALA A 14 2.10 -4.82 -0.97
N ILE A 15 3.13 -5.33 -1.67
CA ILE A 15 3.34 -5.07 -3.10
C ILE A 15 2.19 -5.64 -3.93
N GLY A 16 1.76 -6.87 -3.63
CA GLY A 16 0.63 -7.51 -4.28
C GLY A 16 -0.64 -6.69 -4.14
N THR A 17 -0.97 -6.27 -2.91
CA THR A 17 -2.11 -5.38 -2.62
C THR A 17 -2.01 -4.10 -3.42
N TYR A 18 -0.88 -3.39 -3.39
CA TYR A 18 -0.69 -2.14 -4.14
C TYR A 18 -0.94 -2.30 -5.65
N ILE A 19 -0.44 -3.39 -6.25
CA ILE A 19 -0.69 -3.71 -7.66
C ILE A 19 -2.18 -3.98 -7.91
N PHE A 20 -2.85 -4.72 -7.02
CA PHE A 20 -4.28 -4.97 -7.11
C PHE A 20 -5.10 -3.68 -6.99
N GLU A 21 -4.71 -2.75 -6.12
CA GLU A 21 -5.41 -1.47 -5.97
C GLU A 21 -5.29 -0.60 -7.22
N LEU A 22 -4.12 -0.59 -7.85
CA LEU A 22 -3.88 0.10 -9.13
C LEU A 22 -4.70 -0.53 -10.28
N TRP A 23 -4.78 -1.85 -10.32
CA TRP A 23 -5.49 -2.56 -11.38
C TRP A 23 -7.00 -2.45 -11.25
N THR A 24 -7.54 -2.69 -10.06
CA THR A 24 -8.98 -2.69 -9.81
C THR A 24 -9.56 -1.27 -9.66
N GLY A 25 -8.72 -0.30 -9.31
CA GLY A 25 -9.18 1.03 -8.94
C GLY A 25 -9.85 1.08 -7.57
N LEU A 26 -9.65 0.07 -6.72
CA LEU A 26 -10.15 0.01 -5.35
C LEU A 26 -8.99 0.15 -4.38
N ALA A 27 -8.93 1.22 -3.61
CA ALA A 27 -7.86 1.44 -2.61
C ALA A 27 -8.36 1.09 -1.20
N VAL A 28 -7.55 0.37 -0.42
CA VAL A 28 -7.88 0.04 0.97
C VAL A 28 -7.38 1.16 1.88
N ALA A 29 -8.31 1.91 2.45
CA ALA A 29 -8.04 3.10 3.25
C ALA A 29 -8.15 2.88 4.78
N GLY A 30 -8.57 1.69 5.22
CA GLY A 30 -8.71 1.39 6.65
C GLY A 30 -9.09 -0.04 6.96
N TRP A 31 -8.99 -0.42 8.24
CA TRP A 31 -9.33 -1.75 8.77
C TRP A 31 -10.78 -1.83 9.30
N GLN A 32 -11.46 -0.68 9.49
CA GLN A 32 -12.84 -0.64 9.98
C GLN A 32 -13.85 -0.65 8.81
N GLY A 33 -14.58 -1.76 8.69
CA GLY A 33 -15.27 -2.26 7.50
C GLY A 33 -16.41 -1.42 6.88
N GLU A 34 -16.73 -0.23 7.37
CA GLU A 34 -17.82 0.58 6.78
C GLU A 34 -17.35 1.53 5.66
N ASN A 35 -16.07 1.90 5.61
CA ASN A 35 -15.49 2.73 4.54
C ASN A 35 -14.06 2.31 4.18
N ALA A 36 -13.75 1.03 4.37
CA ALA A 36 -12.41 0.49 4.16
C ALA A 36 -11.96 0.54 2.69
N ILE A 37 -12.88 0.63 1.73
CA ILE A 37 -12.58 0.57 0.30
C ILE A 37 -12.99 1.89 -0.37
N ILE A 38 -12.04 2.52 -1.06
CA ILE A 38 -12.25 3.72 -1.87
C ILE A 38 -12.21 3.34 -3.35
N ASP A 39 -13.31 3.53 -4.05
CA ASP A 39 -13.38 3.37 -5.50
C ASP A 39 -12.92 4.64 -6.23
N ARG A 40 -11.94 4.48 -7.12
CA ARG A 40 -11.41 5.52 -8.02
C ARG A 40 -12.50 6.23 -8.82
N ARG A 41 -13.56 5.53 -9.23
CA ARG A 41 -14.66 6.11 -10.04
C ARG A 41 -15.55 7.04 -9.22
N SER A 42 -15.80 6.71 -7.96
CA SER A 42 -16.65 7.51 -7.09
C SER A 42 -15.89 8.66 -6.42
N LYS A 43 -14.62 8.42 -6.03
CA LYS A 43 -13.80 9.35 -5.26
C LYS A 43 -12.35 9.33 -5.78
N PRO A 44 -12.07 9.91 -6.96
CA PRO A 44 -10.74 9.85 -7.58
C PRO A 44 -9.66 10.53 -6.73
N GLY A 45 -9.96 11.68 -6.10
CA GLY A 45 -9.01 12.38 -5.23
C GLY A 45 -8.56 11.54 -4.03
N PRO A 46 -9.49 11.08 -3.17
CA PRO A 46 -9.17 10.19 -2.05
C PRO A 46 -8.46 8.90 -2.46
N TYR A 47 -8.84 8.30 -3.59
CA TYR A 47 -8.14 7.12 -4.12
C TYR A 47 -6.65 7.39 -4.37
N TRP A 48 -6.34 8.46 -5.10
CA TRP A 48 -4.94 8.81 -5.41
C TRP A 48 -4.16 9.23 -4.16
N PHE A 49 -4.82 9.85 -3.19
CA PHE A 49 -4.19 10.17 -1.91
C PHE A 49 -3.76 8.91 -1.16
N VAL A 50 -4.62 7.89 -1.07
CA VAL A 50 -4.27 6.62 -0.42
C VAL A 50 -3.13 5.91 -1.15
N ILE A 51 -3.20 5.83 -2.49
CA ILE A 51 -2.12 5.25 -3.30
C ILE A 51 -0.81 5.99 -3.06
N ALA A 52 -0.80 7.33 -3.06
CA ALA A 52 0.41 8.11 -2.82
C ALA A 52 1.01 7.86 -1.42
N VAL A 53 0.18 7.77 -0.39
CA VAL A 53 0.62 7.42 0.97
C VAL A 53 1.21 6.01 0.99
N GLN A 54 0.56 5.04 0.35
CA GLN A 54 1.09 3.67 0.25
C GLN A 54 2.42 3.65 -0.51
N THR A 55 2.58 4.39 -1.61
CA THR A 55 3.86 4.52 -2.32
C THR A 55 4.94 5.11 -1.43
N MET A 56 4.62 6.13 -0.64
CA MET A 56 5.56 6.73 0.30
C MET A 56 6.07 5.72 1.32
N VAL A 57 5.17 4.95 1.93
CA VAL A 57 5.52 3.99 2.98
C VAL A 57 6.21 2.74 2.42
N LEU A 58 5.77 2.23 1.28
CA LEU A 58 6.29 0.98 0.71
C LEU A 58 7.55 1.15 -0.13
N ILE A 59 7.78 2.35 -0.70
CA ILE A 59 8.91 2.58 -1.62
C ILE A 59 9.81 3.68 -1.08
N ILE A 60 9.29 4.88 -0.87
CA ILE A 60 10.13 6.06 -0.57
C ILE A 60 10.85 5.88 0.77
N VAL A 61 10.15 5.50 1.83
CA VAL A 61 10.76 5.31 3.16
C VAL A 61 11.85 4.22 3.15
N PRO A 62 11.61 3.00 2.63
CA PRO A 62 12.66 1.98 2.51
C PRO A 62 13.85 2.42 1.67
N VAL A 63 13.64 3.11 0.56
CA VAL A 63 14.72 3.62 -0.29
C VAL A 63 15.55 4.67 0.44
N LEU A 64 14.91 5.62 1.14
CA LEU A 64 15.63 6.61 1.94
C LEU A 64 16.44 5.93 3.05
N ILE A 65 15.85 4.97 3.77
CA ILE A 65 16.57 4.21 4.80
C ILE A 65 17.78 3.49 4.19
N ALA A 66 17.64 2.89 3.01
CA ALA A 66 18.75 2.21 2.33
C ALA A 66 19.85 3.16 1.85
N LEU A 67 19.52 4.42 1.51
CA LEU A 67 20.49 5.42 1.04
C LEU A 67 21.25 6.12 2.19
N TYR A 68 20.62 6.28 3.35
CA TYR A 68 21.20 6.95 4.53
C TYR A 68 21.84 5.99 5.54
N ARG A 69 21.93 4.71 5.20
CA ARG A 69 22.55 3.66 6.02
C ARG A 69 23.92 3.29 5.47
#